data_AF-I0V8P8-F1
#
_entry.id   AF-I0V8P8-F1
#
_cell.length_a   1.000
_cell.length_b   1.000
_cell.length_c   1.000
_cell.angle_alpha   90.00
_cell.angle_beta   90.00
_cell.angle_gamma   90.00
#
_symmetry.space_group_name_H-M   'P 1'
#
loop_
_entity.id
_entity.type
_entity.pdbx_description
1 polymer ?
#
loop_
_entity_poly.entity_id
_entity_poly.type
_entity_poly.pdbx_seq_one_letter_code
_entity_poly.pdbx_strand_id
1 'polypeptide(L)'
;MDLTTWLLQRTPPRALIVATPGGTQTRITVERLVRERGWQHATSPADANLLLVTGPVTDPLRHYLDQVHTLIPAPCARADIEQEATSEAQLNTAVAALRDPGRQRALATHRAPRHHEPSERGHDAPDPDSMRMPGDVPMADRADDRDGLTLDQLHLPLGPALPDWPAGLVVRTTLQGDIIQHATVDTVGLRDSHPTPGRNTPPPTARSLDSCARLLSVAGWPDAATTARRLRDDILRGTRSAETARSLTRWSRQVRRSRTLRWLLTGIGTTPHEPTTPPELHGDAITRLHHWIDTAEQTFHRPTPTTPDPGRTERTQWTLNTLPALLEGTELAGARLVIASLDPDLDTLTHSGASHD
;
A
#
# COMPACT_ATOMS: atom_id res chain seq x y z
N MET A 1 -37.36 -14.11 6.65
CA MET A 1 -35.95 -13.69 6.47
C MET A 1 -35.93 -12.18 6.33
N ASP A 2 -35.24 -11.47 7.21
CA ASP A 2 -35.00 -10.03 7.07
C ASP A 2 -34.16 -9.78 5.80
N LEU A 3 -34.60 -8.86 4.95
CA LEU A 3 -33.95 -8.49 3.69
C LEU A 3 -32.51 -8.01 3.93
N THR A 4 -32.27 -7.34 5.06
CA THR A 4 -30.94 -6.89 5.48
C THR A 4 -30.00 -8.07 5.69
N THR A 5 -30.43 -9.06 6.47
CA THR A 5 -29.65 -10.27 6.75
C THR A 5 -29.35 -11.05 5.47
N TRP A 6 -30.33 -11.16 4.57
CA TRP A 6 -30.16 -11.84 3.28
C TRP A 6 -29.15 -11.12 2.37
N LEU A 7 -29.21 -9.79 2.29
CA LEU A 7 -28.24 -8.98 1.51
C LEU A 7 -26.83 -9.09 2.08
N LEU A 8 -26.68 -9.01 3.40
CA LEU A 8 -25.38 -9.15 4.07
C LEU A 8 -24.76 -10.53 3.81
N GLN A 9 -25.54 -11.61 3.87
CA GLN A 9 -25.04 -12.96 3.58
C GLN A 9 -24.53 -13.11 2.13
N ARG A 10 -25.09 -12.34 1.19
CA ARG A 10 -24.71 -12.36 -0.23
C ARG A 10 -23.68 -11.30 -0.61
N THR A 11 -23.30 -10.42 0.31
CA THR A 11 -22.31 -9.38 0.03
C THR A 11 -20.94 -10.03 -0.20
N PRO A 12 -20.34 -9.85 -1.39
CA PRO A 12 -19.02 -10.38 -1.68
C PRO A 12 -17.96 -9.62 -0.86
N PRO A 13 -17.04 -10.30 -0.18
CA PRO A 13 -15.92 -9.64 0.47
C PRO A 13 -15.01 -8.93 -0.54
N ARG A 14 -14.69 -7.67 -0.25
CA ARG A 14 -13.78 -6.81 -1.00
C ARG A 14 -12.74 -6.25 -0.03
N ALA A 15 -11.56 -6.85 -0.06
CA ALA A 15 -10.52 -6.66 0.92
C ALA A 15 -9.54 -5.55 0.50
N LEU A 16 -9.44 -4.51 1.33
CA LEU A 16 -8.32 -3.58 1.33
C LEU A 16 -7.25 -4.12 2.29
N ILE A 17 -6.11 -4.54 1.74
CA ILE A 17 -5.00 -5.10 2.51
C ILE A 17 -3.97 -4.00 2.76
N VAL A 18 -3.62 -3.78 4.01
CA VAL A 18 -2.61 -2.80 4.43
C VAL A 18 -1.54 -3.51 5.26
N ALA A 19 -0.31 -3.51 4.77
CA ALA A 19 0.82 -4.07 5.51
C ALA A 19 1.45 -3.02 6.42
N THR A 20 1.82 -3.45 7.62
CA THR A 20 2.64 -2.67 8.55
C THR A 20 4.11 -3.11 8.44
N PRO A 21 5.08 -2.28 8.87
CA PRO A 21 6.46 -2.73 9.00
C PRO A 21 6.51 -4.00 9.85
N GLY A 22 7.27 -5.01 9.42
CA GLY A 22 7.22 -6.33 10.04
C GLY A 22 6.01 -7.16 9.64
N GLY A 23 5.29 -6.80 8.55
CA GLY A 23 4.04 -7.43 8.11
C GLY A 23 4.10 -8.19 6.78
N THR A 24 5.20 -8.09 6.03
CA THR A 24 5.34 -8.66 4.66
C THR A 24 4.94 -10.13 4.51
N GLN A 25 5.39 -11.03 5.39
CA GLN A 25 5.05 -12.45 5.30
C GLN A 25 3.55 -12.68 5.50
N THR A 26 2.98 -12.07 6.53
CA THR A 26 1.54 -12.12 6.82
C THR A 26 0.72 -11.52 5.67
N ARG A 27 1.17 -10.40 5.07
CA ARG A 27 0.57 -9.82 3.85
C ARG A 27 0.48 -10.84 2.73
N ILE A 28 1.60 -11.50 2.41
CA ILE A 28 1.67 -12.47 1.32
C ILE A 28 0.70 -13.63 1.55
N THR A 29 0.63 -14.16 2.78
CA THR A 29 -0.31 -15.24 3.13
C THR A 29 -1.76 -14.76 3.04
N VAL A 30 -2.08 -13.57 3.53
CA VAL A 30 -3.44 -13.00 3.45
C VAL A 30 -3.86 -12.75 2.00
N GLU A 31 -2.98 -12.19 1.16
CA GLU A 31 -3.24 -12.02 -0.27
C GLU A 31 -3.55 -13.35 -0.96
N ARG A 32 -2.80 -14.41 -0.64
CA ARG A 32 -3.05 -15.77 -1.15
C ARG A 32 -4.44 -16.25 -0.73
N LEU A 33 -4.76 -16.16 0.57
CA LEU A 33 -6.03 -16.64 1.12
C LEU A 33 -7.23 -15.87 0.55
N VAL A 34 -7.13 -14.55 0.39
CA VAL A 34 -8.16 -13.71 -0.26
C VAL A 34 -8.41 -14.21 -1.69
N ARG A 35 -7.35 -14.46 -2.45
CA ARG A 35 -7.45 -14.95 -3.83
C ARG A 35 -8.01 -16.37 -3.93
N GLU A 36 -7.56 -17.29 -3.08
CA GLU A 36 -8.04 -18.68 -3.04
C GLU A 36 -9.52 -18.78 -2.64
N ARG A 37 -10.00 -17.84 -1.83
CA ARG A 37 -11.42 -17.70 -1.47
C ARG A 37 -12.26 -16.97 -2.53
N GLY A 38 -11.64 -16.53 -3.63
CA GLY A 38 -12.32 -15.80 -4.71
C GLY A 38 -12.79 -14.40 -4.32
N TRP A 39 -12.22 -13.81 -3.27
CA TRP A 39 -12.55 -12.45 -2.84
C TRP A 39 -11.85 -11.43 -3.73
N GLN A 40 -12.43 -10.25 -3.85
CA GLN A 40 -11.86 -9.17 -4.65
C GLN A 40 -10.93 -8.31 -3.80
N HIS A 41 -9.85 -7.80 -4.40
CA HIS A 41 -9.04 -6.76 -3.78
C HIS A 41 -9.68 -5.40 -4.06
N ALA A 42 -9.82 -4.58 -3.02
CA ALA A 42 -10.24 -3.19 -3.15
C ALA A 42 -9.03 -2.30 -3.45
N THR A 43 -9.21 -1.32 -4.34
CA THR A 43 -8.17 -0.33 -4.71
C THR A 43 -8.32 1.00 -3.97
N SER A 44 -9.38 1.16 -3.19
CA SER A 44 -9.61 2.33 -2.33
C SER A 44 -10.49 1.96 -1.13
N PRO A 45 -10.49 2.76 -0.05
CA PRO A 45 -11.39 2.55 1.09
C PRO A 45 -12.87 2.58 0.69
N ALA A 46 -13.25 3.45 -0.26
CA ALA A 46 -14.63 3.57 -0.74
C ALA A 46 -15.13 2.31 -1.45
N ASP A 47 -14.22 1.53 -2.03
CA ASP A 47 -14.51 0.29 -2.77
C ASP A 47 -14.52 -0.97 -1.88
N ALA A 48 -14.03 -0.82 -0.64
CA ALA A 48 -13.80 -1.91 0.29
C ALA A 48 -15.02 -2.17 1.19
N ASN A 49 -15.08 -3.38 1.74
CA ASN A 49 -15.92 -3.71 2.89
C ASN A 49 -15.16 -4.51 3.97
N LEU A 50 -13.92 -4.90 3.69
CA LEU A 50 -13.00 -5.47 4.67
C LEU A 50 -11.68 -4.70 4.68
N LEU A 51 -11.27 -4.20 5.84
CA LEU A 51 -9.90 -3.74 6.07
C LEU A 51 -9.09 -4.86 6.74
N LEU A 52 -8.05 -5.33 6.07
CA LEU A 52 -7.15 -6.36 6.57
C LEU A 52 -5.78 -5.74 6.83
N VAL A 53 -5.45 -5.56 8.10
CA VAL A 53 -4.14 -5.04 8.51
C VAL A 53 -3.21 -6.22 8.76
N THR A 54 -2.04 -6.25 8.13
CA THR A 54 -1.12 -7.40 8.22
C THR A 54 0.22 -6.99 8.83
N GLY A 55 0.58 -7.60 9.96
CA GLY A 55 1.76 -7.29 10.75
C GLY A 55 1.45 -6.58 12.08
N PRO A 56 2.47 -6.27 12.89
CA PRO A 56 2.31 -5.60 14.17
C PRO A 56 1.79 -4.17 13.98
N VAL A 57 0.83 -3.77 14.81
CA VAL A 57 0.23 -2.42 14.76
C VAL A 57 0.76 -1.59 15.92
N THR A 58 1.66 -0.66 15.60
CA THR A 58 2.20 0.33 16.54
C THR A 58 1.22 1.49 16.74
N ASP A 59 1.33 2.23 17.84
CA ASP A 59 0.42 3.34 18.14
C ASP A 59 0.43 4.46 17.10
N PRO A 60 1.58 4.92 16.57
CA PRO A 60 1.60 5.89 15.48
C PRO A 60 0.84 5.43 14.24
N LEU A 61 0.90 4.13 13.93
CA LEU A 61 0.25 3.55 12.75
C LEU A 61 -1.25 3.34 12.96
N ARG A 62 -1.67 3.03 14.20
CA ARG A 62 -3.07 2.84 14.59
C ARG A 62 -3.95 4.01 14.16
N HIS A 63 -3.48 5.24 14.35
CA HIS A 63 -4.23 6.43 13.97
C HIS A 63 -4.58 6.46 12.46
N TYR A 64 -3.60 6.18 11.58
CA TYR A 64 -3.83 6.13 10.13
C TYR A 64 -4.80 5.01 9.74
N LEU A 65 -4.67 3.84 10.37
CA LEU A 65 -5.53 2.68 10.10
C LEU A 65 -6.97 2.92 10.55
N ASP A 66 -7.17 3.61 11.68
CA ASP A 66 -8.48 4.00 12.17
C ASP A 66 -9.15 5.00 11.23
N GLN A 67 -8.40 6.00 10.74
CA GLN A 67 -8.88 6.94 9.71
C GLN A 67 -9.23 6.24 8.40
N VAL A 68 -8.42 5.30 7.93
CA VAL A 68 -8.78 4.52 6.73
C VAL A 68 -10.06 3.72 6.96
N HIS A 69 -10.23 3.11 8.13
CA HIS A 69 -11.43 2.35 8.45
C HIS A 69 -12.70 3.21 8.48
N THR A 70 -12.63 4.47 8.93
CA THR A 70 -13.80 5.38 8.91
C THR A 70 -14.22 5.77 7.50
N LEU A 71 -13.28 5.80 6.54
CA LEU A 71 -13.55 6.06 5.12
C LEU A 71 -14.22 4.88 4.39
N ILE A 72 -14.20 3.67 4.96
CA ILE A 72 -14.84 2.50 4.37
C ILE A 72 -16.35 2.54 4.64
N PRO A 73 -17.22 2.55 3.61
CA PRO A 73 -18.67 2.57 3.81
C PRO A 73 -19.19 1.35 4.57
N ALA A 74 -20.24 1.53 5.39
CA ALA A 74 -20.97 0.40 5.95
C ALA A 74 -21.80 -0.29 4.84
N PRO A 75 -21.94 -1.63 4.86
CA PRO A 75 -21.42 -2.55 5.86
C PRO A 75 -19.91 -2.81 5.71
N CYS A 76 -19.17 -2.78 6.82
CA CYS A 76 -17.74 -3.07 6.81
C CYS A 76 -17.26 -3.81 8.07
N ALA A 77 -16.09 -4.44 7.98
CA ALA A 77 -15.38 -4.99 9.11
C ALA A 77 -13.87 -4.82 8.97
N ARG A 78 -13.15 -4.93 10.10
CA ARG A 78 -11.69 -4.85 10.16
C ARG A 78 -11.13 -6.08 10.87
N ALA A 79 -9.98 -6.56 10.43
CA ALA A 79 -9.17 -7.54 11.15
C ALA A 79 -7.70 -7.16 11.13
N ASP A 80 -7.08 -7.22 12.31
CA ASP A 80 -5.65 -6.98 12.51
C ASP A 80 -4.97 -8.34 12.67
N ILE A 81 -4.22 -8.75 11.65
CA ILE A 81 -3.60 -10.06 11.49
C ILE A 81 -2.10 -9.89 11.68
N GLU A 82 -1.63 -10.12 12.90
CA GLU A 82 -0.21 -9.99 13.22
C GLU A 82 0.60 -11.18 12.69
N GLN A 83 0.10 -12.39 12.91
CA GLN A 83 0.82 -13.63 12.65
C GLN A 83 0.21 -14.43 11.51
N GLU A 84 1.08 -15.07 10.71
CA GLU A 84 0.65 -15.95 9.63
C GLU A 84 -0.29 -17.07 10.12
N ALA A 85 0.05 -17.70 11.25
CA ALA A 85 -0.67 -18.85 11.80
C ALA A 85 -2.15 -18.55 12.14
N THR A 86 -2.49 -17.30 12.46
CA THR A 86 -3.86 -16.89 12.82
C THR A 86 -4.66 -16.35 11.64
N SER A 87 -4.03 -16.21 10.46
CA SER A 87 -4.63 -15.56 9.28
C SER A 87 -5.99 -16.15 8.91
N GLU A 88 -6.11 -17.47 8.78
CA GLU A 88 -7.36 -18.09 8.35
C GLU A 88 -8.51 -17.86 9.34
N ALA A 89 -8.25 -18.01 10.64
CA ALA A 89 -9.23 -17.83 11.70
C ALA A 89 -9.69 -16.37 11.79
N GLN A 90 -8.76 -15.43 11.67
CA GLN A 90 -9.07 -14.00 11.70
C GLN A 90 -9.85 -13.55 10.46
N LEU A 91 -9.53 -14.08 9.26
CA LEU A 91 -10.34 -13.83 8.06
C LEU A 91 -11.76 -14.37 8.18
N ASN A 92 -11.94 -15.55 8.78
CA ASN A 92 -13.27 -16.11 9.02
C ASN A 92 -14.07 -15.25 10.00
N THR A 93 -13.42 -14.77 11.05
CA THR A 93 -14.00 -13.86 12.04
C THR A 93 -14.40 -12.52 11.42
N ALA A 94 -13.56 -11.96 10.53
CA ALA A 94 -13.83 -10.72 9.81
C ALA A 94 -15.07 -10.84 8.92
N VAL A 95 -15.20 -11.94 8.17
CA VAL A 95 -16.38 -12.19 7.33
C VAL A 95 -17.63 -12.42 8.16
N ALA A 96 -17.53 -13.13 9.28
CA ALA A 96 -18.65 -13.28 10.20
C ALA A 96 -19.11 -11.92 10.74
N ALA A 97 -18.17 -11.04 11.10
CA ALA A 97 -18.47 -9.67 11.54
C ALA A 97 -19.10 -8.80 10.43
N LEU A 98 -18.60 -8.91 9.20
CA LEU A 98 -19.17 -8.22 8.03
C LEU A 98 -20.62 -8.65 7.79
N ARG A 99 -20.93 -9.93 7.99
CA ARG A 99 -22.25 -10.53 7.75
C ARG A 99 -23.20 -10.45 8.95
N ASP A 100 -22.75 -9.92 10.09
CA ASP A 100 -23.53 -9.81 11.32
C ASP A 100 -24.41 -8.54 11.29
N PRO A 101 -25.74 -8.65 11.14
CA PRO A 101 -26.63 -7.49 11.07
C PRO A 101 -26.62 -6.63 12.34
N GLY A 102 -26.42 -7.24 13.51
CA GLY A 102 -26.37 -6.53 14.79
C GLY A 102 -25.15 -5.61 14.86
N ARG A 103 -23.99 -6.13 14.47
CA ARG A 103 -22.76 -5.33 14.37
C ARG A 103 -22.86 -4.22 13.33
N GLN A 104 -23.42 -4.51 12.16
CA GLN A 104 -23.56 -3.51 11.10
C GLN A 104 -24.54 -2.38 11.48
N ARG A 105 -25.63 -2.69 12.20
CA ARG A 105 -26.52 -1.66 12.76
C ARG A 105 -25.83 -0.81 13.82
N ALA A 106 -25.13 -1.42 14.77
CA ALA A 106 -24.40 -0.68 15.78
C ALA A 106 -23.35 0.26 15.15
N LEU A 107 -22.62 -0.21 14.15
CA LEU A 107 -21.67 0.58 13.39
C LEU A 107 -22.34 1.78 12.69
N ALA A 108 -23.48 1.56 12.03
CA ALA A 108 -24.23 2.63 11.37
C ALA A 108 -24.70 3.69 12.39
N THR A 109 -25.18 3.28 13.57
CA THR A 109 -25.57 4.20 14.65
C THR A 109 -24.38 5.00 15.18
N HIS A 110 -23.22 4.37 15.36
CA HIS A 110 -22.01 5.07 15.82
C HIS A 110 -21.46 6.08 14.80
N ARG A 111 -21.68 5.84 13.50
CA ARG A 111 -21.22 6.71 12.41
C ARG A 111 -22.25 7.73 11.94
N ALA A 112 -23.50 7.61 12.37
CA ALA A 112 -24.50 8.62 12.11
C ALA A 112 -24.00 9.97 12.64
N PRO A 113 -24.10 11.06 11.86
CA PRO A 113 -23.81 12.39 12.38
C PRO A 113 -24.66 12.57 13.64
N ARG A 114 -24.03 12.94 14.76
CA ARG A 114 -24.79 13.42 15.91
C ARG A 114 -25.50 14.67 15.42
N HIS A 115 -26.77 14.55 15.08
CA HIS A 115 -27.63 15.70 14.91
C HIS A 115 -27.43 16.54 16.17
N HIS A 116 -26.92 17.75 15.99
CA HIS A 116 -27.03 18.77 17.03
C HIS A 116 -28.53 18.88 17.27
N GLU A 117 -28.99 18.30 18.38
CA GLU A 117 -30.33 18.61 18.88
C GLU A 117 -30.41 20.14 18.91
N PRO A 118 -31.44 20.76 18.31
CA PRO A 118 -31.66 22.18 18.52
C PRO A 118 -31.86 22.29 20.03
N SER A 119 -30.88 22.84 20.73
CA SER A 119 -31.05 23.21 22.12
C SER A 119 -32.30 24.10 22.17
N GLU A 120 -33.37 23.62 22.78
CA GLU A 120 -34.52 24.43 23.15
C GLU A 120 -34.07 25.47 24.17
N ARG A 121 -33.35 26.50 23.71
CA ARG A 121 -33.26 27.78 24.41
C ARG A 121 -34.36 28.64 23.86
N GLY A 122 -35.23 29.06 24.78
CA GLY A 122 -36.40 29.85 24.51
C GLY A 122 -36.13 31.07 23.64
N HIS A 123 -37.17 31.40 22.88
CA HIS A 123 -37.39 32.65 22.17
C HIS A 123 -36.77 33.86 22.88
N ASP A 124 -35.73 34.42 22.29
CA ASP A 124 -35.50 35.86 22.26
C ASP A 124 -35.09 36.23 20.83
N ALA A 125 -35.75 37.25 20.29
CA ALA A 125 -35.66 37.65 18.89
C ALA A 125 -34.22 38.06 18.49
N PRO A 126 -33.73 37.72 17.29
CA PRO A 126 -32.41 38.15 16.84
C PRO A 126 -32.46 39.61 16.35
N ASP A 127 -31.51 40.40 16.85
CA ASP A 127 -31.10 41.71 16.34
C ASP A 127 -30.62 41.59 14.87
N PRO A 128 -31.06 42.42 13.91
CA PRO A 128 -30.74 42.26 12.49
C PRO A 128 -29.29 42.56 12.07
N ASP A 129 -28.35 42.80 13.00
CA ASP A 129 -26.98 43.26 12.68
C ASP A 129 -25.85 42.25 12.98
N SER A 130 -26.15 40.95 13.07
CA SER A 130 -25.12 39.91 13.21
C SER A 130 -25.20 38.83 12.13
N MET A 131 -25.13 39.21 10.86
CA MET A 131 -24.75 38.27 9.79
C MET A 131 -23.24 38.00 9.86
N ARG A 132 -22.83 37.12 10.77
CA ARG A 132 -21.52 36.47 10.67
C ARG A 132 -21.59 35.47 9.52
N MET A 133 -21.07 35.86 8.36
CA MET A 133 -20.97 34.98 7.20
C MET A 133 -20.19 33.71 7.59
N PRO A 134 -20.72 32.50 7.38
CA PRO A 134 -19.95 31.27 7.54
C PRO A 134 -18.94 31.20 6.39
N GLY A 135 -17.72 31.71 6.63
CA GLY A 135 -16.68 31.81 5.60
C GLY A 135 -15.24 31.73 6.12
N ASP A 136 -15.01 31.57 7.42
CA ASP A 136 -13.67 31.46 8.01
C ASP A 136 -13.11 30.01 7.89
N VAL A 137 -13.20 29.41 6.70
CA VAL A 137 -12.28 28.34 6.35
C VAL A 137 -11.02 29.04 5.82
N PRO A 138 -9.88 28.98 6.50
CA PRO A 138 -8.66 29.61 6.02
C PRO A 138 -8.39 29.11 4.60
N MET A 139 -8.25 30.05 3.66
CA MET A 139 -7.88 29.74 2.29
C MET A 139 -6.52 29.01 2.28
N ALA A 140 -6.36 28.04 1.39
CA ALA A 140 -5.10 27.34 1.23
C ALA A 140 -3.97 28.32 0.85
N ASP A 141 -2.77 28.10 1.37
CA ASP A 141 -1.61 28.94 1.10
C ASP A 141 -1.21 28.91 -0.39
N ARG A 142 -0.78 30.05 -0.94
CA ARG A 142 -0.39 30.21 -2.34
C ARG A 142 1.14 30.35 -2.47
N ALA A 143 1.75 29.70 -3.46
CA ALA A 143 3.18 29.76 -3.75
C ALA A 143 3.46 30.68 -4.94
N ASP A 144 4.70 31.17 -5.02
CA ASP A 144 5.18 32.01 -6.12
C ASP A 144 5.35 31.22 -7.44
N ASP A 145 5.23 31.95 -8.54
CA ASP A 145 4.69 31.53 -9.83
C ASP A 145 5.74 31.06 -10.87
N ARG A 146 5.37 30.08 -11.71
CA ARG A 146 6.14 29.61 -12.88
C ARG A 146 5.52 30.03 -14.23
N ASP A 147 4.19 30.17 -14.33
CA ASP A 147 3.45 30.23 -15.60
C ASP A 147 2.35 31.32 -15.67
N GLY A 148 2.24 32.22 -14.70
CA GLY A 148 1.25 33.32 -14.70
C GLY A 148 -0.09 32.99 -14.04
N LEU A 149 -0.25 31.81 -13.43
CA LEU A 149 -1.51 31.32 -12.84
C LEU A 149 -1.29 30.88 -11.39
N THR A 150 -1.80 31.67 -10.44
CA THR A 150 -1.81 31.31 -9.02
C THR A 150 -2.76 30.13 -8.78
N LEU A 151 -2.22 28.92 -8.64
CA LEU A 151 -2.97 27.73 -8.25
C LEU A 151 -2.84 27.51 -6.74
N ASP A 152 -3.91 26.99 -6.12
CA ASP A 152 -3.91 26.66 -4.69
C ASP A 152 -2.96 25.49 -4.42
N GLN A 153 -2.21 25.57 -3.32
CA GLN A 153 -1.37 24.45 -2.87
C GLN A 153 -2.21 23.47 -2.05
N LEU A 154 -2.02 22.18 -2.30
CA LEU A 154 -2.63 21.10 -1.53
C LEU A 154 -1.54 20.29 -0.84
N HIS A 155 -1.58 20.26 0.50
CA HIS A 155 -0.73 19.37 1.29
C HIS A 155 -1.39 18.01 1.45
N LEU A 156 -0.80 16.97 0.86
CA LEU A 156 -1.35 15.62 0.86
C LEU A 156 -0.29 14.60 1.36
N PRO A 157 -0.54 13.89 2.47
CA PRO A 157 0.25 12.72 2.83
C PRO A 157 -0.18 11.51 1.98
N LEU A 158 0.80 10.85 1.36
CA LEU A 158 0.64 9.58 0.66
C LEU A 158 1.15 8.44 1.56
N GLY A 159 0.32 7.41 1.74
CA GLY A 159 0.61 6.32 2.66
C GLY A 159 0.23 6.64 4.11
N PRO A 160 0.48 5.73 5.07
CA PRO A 160 1.13 4.42 4.88
C PRO A 160 0.18 3.31 4.41
N ALA A 161 -1.12 3.62 4.26
CA ALA A 161 -2.19 2.65 4.04
C ALA A 161 -2.77 2.67 2.61
N LEU A 162 -1.89 2.80 1.60
CA LEU A 162 -2.28 2.73 0.18
C LEU A 162 -2.11 1.29 -0.36
N PRO A 163 -2.94 0.85 -1.33
CA PRO A 163 -2.72 -0.43 -2.01
C PRO A 163 -1.39 -0.47 -2.76
N ASP A 164 -0.72 -1.62 -2.73
CA ASP A 164 0.58 -1.87 -3.37
C ASP A 164 1.65 -0.82 -2.97
N TRP A 165 1.57 -0.31 -1.74
CA TRP A 165 2.48 0.70 -1.18
C TRP A 165 3.47 0.07 -0.18
N PRO A 166 4.70 0.60 -0.07
CA PRO A 166 5.67 0.12 0.92
C PRO A 166 5.16 0.32 2.36
N ALA A 167 5.21 -0.75 3.15
CA ALA A 167 4.65 -0.79 4.49
C ALA A 167 5.35 0.22 5.42
N GLY A 168 4.60 1.19 5.96
CA GLY A 168 5.12 2.22 6.87
C GLY A 168 5.76 3.43 6.21
N LEU A 169 5.82 3.50 4.87
CA LEU A 169 6.31 4.69 4.16
C LEU A 169 5.23 5.77 4.14
N VAL A 170 5.59 7.00 4.50
CA VAL A 170 4.73 8.18 4.35
C VAL A 170 5.48 9.21 3.52
N VAL A 171 4.88 9.68 2.42
CA VAL A 171 5.42 10.77 1.62
C VAL A 171 4.51 11.98 1.80
N ARG A 172 5.00 13.04 2.42
CA ARG A 172 4.26 14.30 2.52
C ARG A 172 4.55 15.11 1.27
N THR A 173 3.50 15.42 0.53
CA THR A 173 3.62 16.17 -0.73
C THR A 173 2.92 17.50 -0.62
N THR A 174 3.51 18.52 -1.25
CA THR A 174 2.82 19.76 -1.61
C THR A 174 2.55 19.71 -3.10
N LEU A 175 1.28 19.65 -3.46
CA LEU A 175 0.80 19.60 -4.84
C LEU A 175 0.36 20.99 -5.30
N GLN A 176 0.61 21.30 -6.56
CA GLN A 176 0.02 22.44 -7.25
C GLN A 176 -0.60 21.91 -8.54
N GLY A 177 -1.93 21.88 -8.61
CA GLY A 177 -2.62 21.06 -9.61
C GLY A 177 -2.38 19.57 -9.35
N ASP A 178 -1.84 18.86 -10.34
CA ASP A 178 -1.47 17.45 -10.26
C ASP A 178 0.04 17.20 -10.05
N ILE A 179 0.86 18.26 -10.09
CA ILE A 179 2.32 18.20 -9.95
C ILE A 179 2.74 18.34 -8.49
N ILE A 180 3.66 17.47 -8.07
CA ILE A 180 4.34 17.56 -6.78
C ILE A 180 5.41 18.64 -6.85
N GLN A 181 5.25 19.71 -6.09
CA GLN A 181 6.23 20.80 -5.98
C GLN A 181 7.29 20.48 -4.94
N HIS A 182 6.89 19.85 -3.84
CA HIS A 182 7.79 19.47 -2.77
C HIS A 182 7.38 18.12 -2.19
N ALA A 183 8.37 17.30 -1.83
CA ALA A 183 8.15 16.01 -1.19
C ALA A 183 9.09 15.83 0.00
N THR A 184 8.56 15.33 1.11
CA THR A 184 9.38 14.81 2.22
C THR A 184 8.98 13.38 2.53
N VAL A 185 9.95 12.60 3.01
CA VAL A 185 9.78 11.17 3.29
C VAL A 185 9.91 10.92 4.78
N ASP A 186 8.86 10.34 5.36
CA ASP A 186 8.80 9.87 6.72
C ASP A 186 8.59 8.36 6.75
N THR A 187 8.93 7.75 7.88
CA THR A 187 8.64 6.35 8.13
C THR A 187 7.92 6.18 9.46
N VAL A 188 6.87 5.35 9.48
CA VAL A 188 5.98 5.16 10.62
C VAL A 188 5.94 3.69 10.99
N GLY A 189 6.10 3.40 12.28
CA GLY A 189 5.98 2.06 12.84
C GLY A 189 7.24 1.19 12.81
N LEU A 190 8.39 1.70 12.36
CA LEU A 190 9.65 0.93 12.43
C LEU A 190 10.23 0.82 13.84
N ARG A 191 10.16 1.89 14.65
CA ARG A 191 10.90 2.00 15.93
C ARG A 191 10.32 1.16 17.06
N ASP A 192 9.01 0.86 16.99
CA ASP A 192 8.30 0.10 18.04
C ASP A 192 8.00 -1.34 17.60
N SER A 193 8.45 -1.74 16.40
CA SER A 193 8.29 -3.11 15.90
C SER A 193 9.40 -3.98 16.48
N HIS A 194 9.09 -4.78 17.50
CA HIS A 194 10.06 -5.76 17.99
C HIS A 194 10.36 -6.80 16.91
N PRO A 195 11.65 -7.10 16.64
CA PRO A 195 12.01 -8.15 15.70
C PRO A 195 11.46 -9.47 16.22
N THR A 196 10.51 -10.07 15.50
CA THR A 196 10.01 -11.39 15.86
C THR A 196 11.08 -12.43 15.46
N PRO A 197 11.69 -13.14 16.43
CA PRO A 197 12.69 -14.16 16.11
C PRO A 197 12.06 -15.26 15.25
N GLY A 198 12.76 -15.70 14.21
CA GLY A 198 12.30 -16.76 13.30
C GLY A 198 11.54 -16.29 12.05
N ARG A 199 11.50 -14.98 11.77
CA ARG A 199 10.90 -14.44 10.55
C ARG A 199 11.74 -14.81 9.33
N ASN A 200 11.28 -15.79 8.56
CA ASN A 200 11.99 -16.24 7.37
C ASN A 200 11.89 -15.19 6.28
N THR A 201 13.04 -14.62 5.91
CA THR A 201 13.11 -13.75 4.73
C THR A 201 12.66 -14.55 3.50
N PRO A 202 11.74 -14.03 2.66
CA PRO A 202 11.33 -14.76 1.47
C PRO A 202 12.53 -14.98 0.53
N PRO A 203 12.59 -16.11 -0.20
CA PRO A 203 13.67 -16.36 -1.15
C PRO A 203 13.69 -15.26 -2.22
N PRO A 204 14.87 -14.91 -2.78
CA PRO A 204 15.00 -13.79 -3.73
C PRO A 204 14.05 -13.87 -4.93
N THR A 205 13.74 -15.07 -5.42
CA THR A 205 12.76 -15.26 -6.50
C THR A 205 11.36 -14.76 -6.10
N ALA A 206 10.90 -15.14 -4.90
CA ALA A 206 9.58 -14.74 -4.42
C ALA A 206 9.51 -13.22 -4.19
N ARG A 207 10.58 -12.63 -3.64
CA ARG A 207 10.68 -11.17 -3.47
C ARG A 207 10.62 -10.43 -4.81
N SER A 208 11.42 -10.86 -5.78
CA SER A 208 11.46 -10.21 -7.10
C SER A 208 10.11 -10.28 -7.82
N LEU A 209 9.41 -11.42 -7.73
CA LEU A 209 8.05 -11.56 -8.25
C LEU A 209 7.02 -10.70 -7.49
N ASP A 210 7.20 -10.52 -6.19
CA ASP A 210 6.36 -9.66 -5.36
C ASP A 210 6.54 -8.17 -5.72
N SER A 211 7.78 -7.71 -5.92
CA SER A 211 8.11 -6.37 -6.43
C SER A 211 7.52 -6.14 -7.83
N CYS A 212 7.66 -7.13 -8.72
CA CYS A 212 7.03 -7.08 -10.05
C CYS A 212 5.50 -6.99 -9.93
N ALA A 213 4.88 -7.75 -9.03
CA ALA A 213 3.44 -7.73 -8.84
C ALA A 213 2.93 -6.37 -8.38
N ARG A 214 3.61 -5.73 -7.41
CA ARG A 214 3.26 -4.38 -6.94
C ARG A 214 3.36 -3.36 -8.06
N LEU A 215 4.50 -3.30 -8.77
CA LEU A 215 4.69 -2.37 -9.88
C LEU A 215 3.67 -2.57 -11.00
N LEU A 216 3.42 -3.82 -11.41
CA LEU A 216 2.44 -4.13 -12.45
C LEU A 216 1.00 -3.78 -12.02
N SER A 217 0.68 -3.89 -10.73
CA SER A 217 -0.61 -3.49 -10.18
C SER A 217 -0.78 -1.97 -10.26
N VAL A 218 0.23 -1.21 -9.83
CA VAL A 218 0.23 0.27 -9.91
C VAL A 218 0.23 0.77 -11.36
N ALA A 219 0.91 0.05 -12.27
CA ALA A 219 0.89 0.33 -13.71
C ALA A 219 -0.43 -0.05 -14.41
N GLY A 220 -1.45 -0.51 -13.68
CA GLY A 220 -2.77 -0.81 -14.22
C GLY A 220 -2.84 -2.14 -14.99
N TRP A 221 -1.96 -3.11 -14.72
CA TRP A 221 -1.98 -4.43 -15.34
C TRP A 221 -2.29 -5.56 -14.34
N PRO A 222 -3.54 -5.63 -13.83
CA PRO A 222 -3.90 -6.52 -12.72
C PRO A 222 -3.73 -8.01 -13.03
N ASP A 223 -3.93 -8.43 -14.29
CA ASP A 223 -3.77 -9.84 -14.69
C ASP A 223 -2.31 -10.31 -14.62
N ALA A 224 -1.37 -9.47 -15.07
CA ALA A 224 0.05 -9.76 -15.01
C ALA A 224 0.56 -9.74 -13.55
N ALA A 225 0.06 -8.79 -12.74
CA ALA A 225 0.32 -8.74 -11.30
C ALA A 225 -0.22 -9.99 -10.59
N THR A 226 -1.43 -10.44 -10.91
CA THR A 226 -2.05 -11.65 -10.33
C THR A 226 -1.26 -12.90 -10.68
N THR A 227 -0.79 -13.01 -11.93
CA THR A 227 0.08 -14.12 -12.35
C THR A 227 1.40 -14.12 -11.58
N ALA A 228 2.02 -12.95 -11.36
CA ALA A 228 3.24 -12.83 -10.57
C ALA A 228 3.02 -13.25 -9.10
N ARG A 229 1.91 -12.83 -8.47
CA ARG A 229 1.53 -13.26 -7.11
C ARG A 229 1.32 -14.78 -7.02
N ARG A 230 0.71 -15.40 -8.03
CA ARG A 230 0.55 -16.87 -8.09
C ARG A 230 1.90 -17.59 -8.18
N LEU A 231 2.79 -17.16 -9.08
CA LEU A 231 4.14 -17.71 -9.20
C LEU A 231 4.93 -17.56 -7.89
N ARG A 232 4.86 -16.39 -7.24
CA ARG A 232 5.43 -16.15 -5.92
C ARG A 232 4.92 -17.17 -4.90
N ASP A 233 3.62 -17.35 -4.82
CA ASP A 233 2.99 -18.23 -3.83
C ASP A 233 3.30 -19.72 -4.11
N ASP A 234 3.46 -20.11 -5.38
CA ASP A 234 3.93 -21.46 -5.76
C ASP A 234 5.37 -21.71 -5.27
N ILE A 235 6.27 -20.72 -5.45
CA ILE A 235 7.65 -20.80 -4.99
C ILE A 235 7.73 -20.87 -3.47
N LEU A 236 6.93 -20.08 -2.76
CA LEU A 236 6.87 -20.09 -1.30
C LEU A 236 6.36 -21.42 -0.73
N ARG A 237 5.48 -22.11 -1.47
CA ARG A 237 5.04 -23.48 -1.14
C ARG A 237 6.05 -24.56 -1.56
N GLY A 238 7.23 -24.17 -2.04
CA GLY A 238 8.27 -25.10 -2.48
C GLY A 238 8.02 -25.75 -3.85
N THR A 239 7.06 -25.25 -4.63
CA THR A 239 6.73 -25.81 -5.95
C THR A 239 7.74 -25.32 -6.99
N ARG A 240 8.78 -26.11 -7.26
CA ARG A 240 9.78 -25.87 -8.32
C ARG A 240 9.67 -26.91 -9.43
N SER A 241 8.51 -26.94 -10.08
CA SER A 241 8.24 -27.90 -11.15
C SER A 241 8.62 -27.36 -12.53
N ALA A 242 8.73 -28.25 -13.52
CA ALA A 242 8.89 -27.86 -14.93
C ALA A 242 7.68 -27.07 -15.48
N GLU A 243 6.49 -27.20 -14.88
CA GLU A 243 5.32 -26.38 -15.21
C GLU A 243 5.47 -24.96 -14.67
N THR A 244 5.91 -24.81 -13.42
CA THR A 244 6.18 -23.49 -12.80
C THR A 244 7.27 -22.74 -13.58
N ALA A 245 8.32 -23.45 -14.00
CA ALA A 245 9.38 -22.89 -14.85
C ALA A 245 8.82 -22.36 -16.19
N ARG A 246 8.00 -23.17 -16.89
CA ARG A 246 7.37 -22.76 -18.16
C ARG A 246 6.42 -21.58 -17.99
N SER A 247 5.67 -21.56 -16.90
CA SER A 247 4.76 -20.47 -16.55
C SER A 247 5.53 -19.17 -16.28
N LEU A 248 6.65 -19.24 -15.53
CA LEU A 248 7.55 -18.12 -15.29
C LEU A 248 8.12 -17.55 -16.60
N THR A 249 8.69 -18.40 -17.47
CA THR A 249 9.23 -17.96 -18.77
C THR A 249 8.15 -17.34 -19.67
N ARG A 250 6.92 -17.89 -19.66
CA ARG A 250 5.81 -17.34 -20.44
C ARG A 250 5.40 -15.96 -19.94
N TRP A 251 5.24 -15.82 -18.62
CA TRP A 251 4.89 -14.55 -17.98
C TRP A 251 5.98 -13.48 -18.20
N SER A 252 7.25 -13.83 -17.98
CA SER A 252 8.41 -12.95 -18.24
C SER A 252 8.41 -12.43 -19.68
N ARG A 253 8.23 -13.32 -20.65
CA ARG A 253 8.14 -12.96 -22.07
C ARG A 253 6.94 -12.06 -22.38
N GLN A 254 5.79 -12.29 -21.77
CA GLN A 254 4.60 -11.46 -21.94
C GLN A 254 4.85 -10.04 -21.43
N VAL A 255 5.43 -9.90 -20.23
CA VAL A 255 5.75 -8.59 -19.64
C VAL A 255 6.78 -7.86 -20.51
N ARG A 256 7.89 -8.51 -20.87
CA ARG A 256 8.97 -7.92 -21.70
C ARG A 256 8.52 -7.48 -23.09
N ARG A 257 7.51 -8.15 -23.67
CA ARG A 257 6.98 -7.84 -25.01
C ARG A 257 5.92 -6.74 -25.01
N SER A 258 5.44 -6.32 -23.84
CA SER A 258 4.41 -5.27 -23.76
C SER A 258 4.98 -3.90 -24.16
N ARG A 259 4.54 -3.40 -25.32
CA ARG A 259 4.93 -2.07 -25.80
C ARG A 259 4.29 -0.96 -24.98
N THR A 260 3.03 -1.14 -24.55
CA THR A 260 2.31 -0.18 -23.71
C THR A 260 2.99 -0.02 -22.36
N LEU A 261 3.38 -1.12 -21.72
CA LEU A 261 4.08 -1.07 -20.44
C LEU A 261 5.44 -0.40 -20.58
N ARG A 262 6.19 -0.73 -21.64
CA ARG A 262 7.46 -0.06 -21.94
C ARG A 262 7.26 1.45 -22.10
N TRP A 263 6.30 1.86 -22.92
CA TRP A 263 6.02 3.27 -23.14
C TRP A 263 5.63 4.00 -21.84
N LEU A 264 4.84 3.36 -20.98
CA LEU A 264 4.39 3.93 -19.70
C LEU A 264 5.52 4.04 -18.67
N LEU A 265 6.46 3.09 -18.62
CA LEU A 265 7.52 3.04 -17.60
C LEU A 265 8.85 3.64 -18.04
N THR A 266 9.06 3.89 -19.33
CA THR A 266 10.29 4.52 -19.82
C THR A 266 10.43 5.94 -19.31
N GLY A 267 11.61 6.27 -18.75
CA GLY A 267 11.92 7.57 -18.16
C GLY A 267 11.36 7.82 -16.75
N ILE A 268 10.45 6.96 -16.27
CA ILE A 268 9.85 7.11 -14.93
C ILE A 268 10.87 6.77 -13.84
N GLY A 269 11.10 7.72 -12.93
CA GLY A 269 11.98 7.53 -11.77
C GLY A 269 13.40 7.17 -12.18
N THR A 270 13.94 7.87 -13.18
CA THR A 270 15.32 7.67 -13.63
C THR A 270 16.26 8.04 -12.49
N THR A 271 17.04 7.07 -12.02
CA THR A 271 17.98 7.29 -10.92
C THR A 271 19.24 8.01 -11.41
N PRO A 272 19.90 8.82 -10.54
CA PRO A 272 21.14 9.48 -10.89
C PRO A 272 22.22 8.48 -11.33
N HIS A 273 23.04 8.85 -12.32
CA HIS A 273 24.18 8.05 -12.73
C HIS A 273 25.41 8.40 -11.88
N GLU A 274 25.34 8.09 -10.60
CA GLU A 274 26.38 8.36 -9.61
C GLU A 274 26.96 7.07 -9.02
N PRO A 275 28.24 7.04 -8.60
CA PRO A 275 28.83 5.87 -7.96
C PRO A 275 28.14 5.43 -6.67
N THR A 276 27.40 6.33 -6.03
CA THR A 276 26.58 6.09 -4.83
C THR A 276 25.28 5.37 -5.14
N THR A 277 24.86 5.32 -6.40
CA THR A 277 23.61 4.69 -6.82
C THR A 277 23.77 3.17 -6.82
N PRO A 278 22.92 2.41 -6.09
CA PRO A 278 23.03 0.97 -6.07
C PRO A 278 22.84 0.33 -7.46
N PRO A 279 23.67 -0.65 -7.85
CA PRO A 279 23.62 -1.34 -9.15
C PRO A 279 22.21 -1.74 -9.59
N GLU A 280 21.41 -2.28 -8.69
CA GLU A 280 20.07 -2.81 -8.96
C GLU A 280 18.99 -1.73 -9.12
N LEU A 281 19.28 -0.49 -8.73
CA LEU A 281 18.35 0.64 -8.83
C LEU A 281 18.64 1.54 -10.05
N HIS A 282 19.67 1.26 -10.84
CA HIS A 282 20.05 2.05 -12.00
C HIS A 282 18.95 2.12 -13.07
N GLY A 283 18.89 3.28 -13.72
CA GLY A 283 17.99 3.54 -14.84
C GLY A 283 16.59 3.92 -14.38
N ASP A 284 15.60 3.64 -15.23
CA ASP A 284 14.18 3.95 -15.03
C ASP A 284 13.38 2.73 -14.54
N ALA A 285 12.08 2.91 -14.34
CA ALA A 285 11.19 1.88 -13.83
C ALA A 285 11.14 0.62 -14.71
N ILE A 286 11.25 0.75 -16.04
CA ILE A 286 11.27 -0.42 -16.94
C ILE A 286 12.60 -1.20 -16.82
N THR A 287 13.71 -0.51 -16.60
CA THR A 287 15.03 -1.13 -16.37
C THR A 287 15.00 -1.95 -15.08
N ARG A 288 14.48 -1.38 -14.00
CA ARG A 288 14.32 -2.07 -12.71
C ARG A 288 13.36 -3.27 -12.79
N LEU A 289 12.24 -3.14 -13.50
CA LEU A 289 11.32 -4.26 -13.74
C LEU A 289 12.01 -5.43 -14.46
N HIS A 290 12.77 -5.14 -15.52
CA HIS A 290 13.52 -6.18 -16.23
C HIS A 290 14.59 -6.82 -15.34
N HIS A 291 15.28 -6.03 -14.51
CA HIS A 291 16.23 -6.56 -13.55
C HIS A 291 15.57 -7.56 -12.59
N TRP A 292 14.41 -7.23 -11.99
CA TRP A 292 13.68 -8.17 -11.12
C TRP A 292 13.25 -9.45 -11.85
N ILE A 293 12.85 -9.36 -13.12
CA ILE A 293 12.51 -10.54 -13.93
C ILE A 293 13.76 -11.41 -14.12
N ASP A 294 14.91 -10.82 -14.45
CA ASP A 294 16.18 -11.54 -14.60
C ASP A 294 16.61 -12.18 -13.29
N THR A 295 16.52 -11.46 -12.16
CA THR A 295 16.78 -12.00 -10.83
C THR A 295 15.87 -13.19 -10.55
N ALA A 296 14.56 -13.07 -10.81
CA ALA A 296 13.60 -14.14 -10.57
C ALA A 296 13.94 -15.40 -11.40
N GLU A 297 14.22 -15.27 -12.70
CA GLU A 297 14.59 -16.40 -13.56
C GLU A 297 15.90 -17.06 -13.08
N GLN A 298 16.93 -16.25 -12.77
CA GLN A 298 18.22 -16.75 -12.31
C GLN A 298 18.10 -17.49 -10.98
N THR A 299 17.45 -16.91 -9.98
CA THR A 299 17.33 -17.50 -8.64
C THR A 299 16.30 -18.63 -8.59
N PHE A 300 15.38 -18.71 -9.55
CA PHE A 300 14.53 -19.88 -9.74
C PHE A 300 15.35 -21.11 -10.17
N HIS A 301 16.25 -20.94 -11.15
CA HIS A 301 17.10 -22.03 -11.66
C HIS A 301 18.27 -22.36 -10.74
N ARG A 302 18.85 -21.36 -10.07
CA ARG A 302 19.93 -21.52 -9.10
C ARG A 302 19.50 -20.89 -7.77
N PRO A 303 18.79 -21.64 -6.92
CA PRO A 303 18.36 -21.15 -5.61
C PRO A 303 19.58 -20.74 -4.79
N THR A 304 19.60 -19.49 -4.35
CA THR A 304 20.56 -19.02 -3.36
C THR A 304 20.00 -19.25 -1.95
N PRO A 305 20.85 -19.52 -0.95
CA PRO A 305 20.41 -19.59 0.43
C PRO A 305 19.76 -18.27 0.86
N THR A 306 18.74 -18.37 1.70
CA THR A 306 18.09 -17.20 2.29
C THR A 306 18.98 -16.68 3.42
N THR A 307 19.88 -15.76 3.11
CA THR A 307 20.66 -15.04 4.10
C THR A 307 20.20 -13.59 4.19
N PRO A 308 20.41 -12.92 5.35
CA PRO A 308 20.35 -11.47 5.42
C PRO A 308 21.24 -10.87 4.33
N ASP A 309 20.73 -9.89 3.62
CA ASP A 309 21.42 -9.21 2.52
C ASP A 309 21.68 -7.77 2.97
N PRO A 310 22.91 -7.44 3.45
CA PRO A 310 23.26 -6.10 3.91
C PRO A 310 23.03 -5.04 2.83
N GLY A 311 23.27 -5.37 1.56
CA GLY A 311 23.02 -4.48 0.43
C GLY A 311 21.55 -4.10 0.29
N ARG A 312 20.61 -4.90 0.85
CA ARG A 312 19.18 -4.54 0.88
C ARG A 312 18.90 -3.39 1.83
N THR A 313 19.49 -3.40 3.02
CA THR A 313 19.38 -2.29 3.99
C THR A 313 19.95 -1.01 3.39
N GLU A 314 21.13 -1.08 2.77
CA GLU A 314 21.78 0.05 2.11
C GLU A 314 20.93 0.62 0.96
N ARG A 315 20.36 -0.25 0.11
CA ARG A 315 19.43 0.15 -0.96
C ARG A 315 18.18 0.84 -0.44
N THR A 316 17.56 0.30 0.61
CA THR A 316 16.39 0.91 1.23
C THR A 316 16.74 2.30 1.77
N GLN A 317 17.86 2.44 2.48
CA GLN A 317 18.30 3.74 3.02
C GLN A 317 18.60 4.75 1.91
N TRP A 318 19.32 4.33 0.86
CA TRP A 318 19.59 5.17 -0.31
C TRP A 318 18.29 5.62 -0.98
N THR A 319 17.32 4.71 -1.12
CA THR A 319 16.01 5.01 -1.71
C THR A 319 15.29 6.07 -0.89
N LEU A 320 15.22 5.94 0.44
CA LEU A 320 14.58 6.93 1.30
C LEU A 320 15.21 8.32 1.20
N ASN A 321 16.54 8.38 1.08
CA ASN A 321 17.27 9.65 0.95
C ASN A 321 17.07 10.31 -0.41
N THR A 322 16.94 9.52 -1.48
CA THR A 322 16.87 10.01 -2.87
C THR A 322 15.43 10.28 -3.32
N LEU A 323 14.46 9.61 -2.69
CA LEU A 323 13.05 9.65 -3.08
C LEU A 323 12.46 11.08 -3.14
N PRO A 324 12.69 12.00 -2.18
CA PRO A 324 12.20 13.37 -2.27
C PRO A 324 12.49 14.04 -3.63
N ALA A 325 13.76 14.03 -4.05
CA ALA A 325 14.21 14.66 -5.29
C ALA A 325 13.66 13.97 -6.55
N LEU A 326 13.37 12.67 -6.49
CA LEU A 326 12.77 11.92 -7.60
C LEU A 326 11.26 12.17 -7.76
N LEU A 327 10.59 12.66 -6.71
CA LEU A 327 9.16 12.92 -6.72
C LEU A 327 8.81 14.35 -7.09
N GLU A 328 9.70 15.31 -6.80
CA GLU A 328 9.53 16.70 -7.22
C GLU A 328 9.44 16.82 -8.75
N GLY A 329 8.45 17.58 -9.22
CA GLY A 329 8.13 17.73 -10.64
C GLY A 329 7.34 16.56 -11.25
N THR A 330 7.01 15.51 -10.49
CA THR A 330 6.19 14.39 -10.99
C THR A 330 4.71 14.57 -10.67
N GLU A 331 3.84 13.99 -11.50
CA GLU A 331 2.42 13.85 -11.20
C GLU A 331 2.18 12.73 -10.15
N LEU A 332 1.04 12.76 -9.45
CA LEU A 332 0.69 11.76 -8.44
C LEU A 332 0.75 10.31 -8.95
N ALA A 333 0.30 10.04 -10.18
CA ALA A 333 0.39 8.71 -10.78
C ALA A 333 1.85 8.31 -11.06
N GLY A 334 2.66 9.25 -11.55
CA GLY A 334 4.09 9.10 -11.75
C GLY A 334 4.81 8.79 -10.44
N ALA A 335 4.54 9.55 -9.38
CA ALA A 335 5.08 9.34 -8.04
C ALA A 335 4.82 7.92 -7.52
N ARG A 336 3.60 7.40 -7.70
CA ARG A 336 3.27 6.02 -7.32
C ARG A 336 4.08 5.00 -8.11
N LEU A 337 4.30 5.22 -9.40
CA LEU A 337 5.13 4.34 -10.24
C LEU A 337 6.61 4.42 -9.84
N VAL A 338 7.14 5.61 -9.52
CA VAL A 338 8.50 5.80 -9.00
C VAL A 338 8.69 4.96 -7.74
N ILE A 339 7.81 5.12 -6.74
CA ILE A 339 7.88 4.40 -5.47
C ILE A 339 7.74 2.89 -5.67
N ALA A 340 6.76 2.44 -6.47
CA ALA A 340 6.56 1.02 -6.73
C ALA A 340 7.72 0.38 -7.52
N SER A 341 8.47 1.17 -8.29
CA SER A 341 9.63 0.69 -9.05
C SER A 341 10.93 0.71 -8.26
N LEU A 342 11.05 1.53 -7.22
CA LEU A 342 12.19 1.53 -6.30
C LEU A 342 11.98 0.50 -5.17
N ASP A 343 10.73 0.31 -4.78
CA ASP A 343 10.25 -0.72 -3.86
C ASP A 343 11.06 -0.82 -2.55
N PRO A 344 11.14 0.26 -1.74
CA PRO A 344 11.91 0.26 -0.50
C PRO A 344 11.35 -0.76 0.51
N ASP A 345 12.19 -1.71 0.92
CA ASP A 345 11.84 -2.74 1.90
C ASP A 345 12.14 -2.24 3.32
N LEU A 346 11.16 -1.56 3.94
CA LEU A 346 11.31 -1.02 5.29
C LEU A 346 11.47 -2.10 6.37
N ASP A 347 11.11 -3.36 6.08
CA ASP A 347 11.37 -4.47 6.99
C ASP A 347 12.89 -4.66 7.20
N THR A 348 13.78 -4.27 6.27
CA THR A 348 15.24 -4.39 6.50
C THR A 348 15.73 -3.50 7.62
N LEU A 349 15.15 -2.32 7.75
CA LEU A 349 15.59 -1.33 8.73
C LEU A 349 15.17 -1.71 10.15
N THR A 350 14.05 -2.42 10.31
CA THR A 350 13.63 -2.98 11.62
C THR A 350 14.59 -4.07 12.11
N HIS A 351 15.25 -4.80 11.21
CA HIS A 351 16.21 -5.85 11.58
C HIS A 351 17.60 -5.29 11.93
N SER A 352 18.03 -4.22 11.27
CA SER A 352 19.33 -3.59 11.55
C SER A 352 19.38 -2.90 12.91
N GLY A 353 18.29 -2.29 13.37
CA GLY A 353 18.22 -1.67 14.70
C GLY A 353 18.42 -2.62 15.88
N ALA A 354 18.18 -3.93 15.67
CA ALA A 354 18.33 -4.96 16.70
C ALA A 354 19.76 -5.51 16.84
N SER A 355 20.70 -5.09 15.98
CA SER A 355 22.07 -5.63 15.92
C SER A 355 23.12 -4.76 16.64
N HIS A 356 22.69 -3.71 17.36
CA HIS A 356 23.57 -2.74 18.02
C HIS A 356 23.35 -2.55 19.53
N ASP A 357 22.54 -3.40 20.16
CA ASP A 357 22.57 -3.61 21.62
C ASP A 357 23.35 -4.90 21.97
#